data_AF-V9LCJ5-F1
#
_entry.id   AF-V9LCJ5-F1
#
_cell.length_a   1.000
_cell.length_b   1.000
_cell.length_c   1.000
_cell.angle_alpha   90.00
_cell.angle_beta   90.00
_cell.angle_gamma   90.00
#
_symmetry.space_group_name_H-M   'P 1'
#
loop_
_entity.id
_entity.type
_entity.pdbx_description
1 polymer ?
#
loop_
_entity_poly.entity_id
_entity_poly.type
_entity_poly.pdbx_seq_one_letter_code
_entity_poly.pdbx_strand_id
1 'polypeptide(L)'
;MVRVLSEKEHENAKDYCIQFNSYWAYLPHDLNKAALLELQDLTSSVLCAASDVPPQGFTNQIAMVLRGNCTFYEKVRLAQINGAKGLLIVSRESLVPPGGNGSQYEEIDIPVGLLSYDDMLDISKSFVKPLRVALYAPHEPFLDYNMVVIFVMAVSTVAIGGYWAGSKDINKRYMKNKHDGAEKQDDETVDVTPIMICIFVVMCCSMLVLLYYFYNQLVYVIIGIFCLASSIG
;
A
#
# COMPACT_ATOMS: atom_id res chain seq x y z
N MET A 1 7.49 -1.06 9.60
CA MET A 1 8.76 -0.44 9.18
C MET A 1 9.87 -0.83 10.15
N VAL A 2 11.10 -0.82 9.68
CA VAL A 2 12.31 -1.00 10.49
C VAL A 2 13.19 0.21 10.29
N ARG A 3 13.47 0.94 11.37
CA ARG A 3 14.48 2.01 11.37
C ARG A 3 15.83 1.41 11.68
N VAL A 4 16.82 1.65 10.82
CA VAL A 4 18.21 1.23 11.01
C VAL A 4 19.05 2.45 11.36
N LEU A 5 19.87 2.30 12.40
CA LEU A 5 20.76 3.32 12.94
C LEU A 5 22.18 2.75 13.04
N SER A 6 23.17 3.53 12.58
CA SER A 6 24.59 3.24 12.77
C SER A 6 25.12 3.97 14.01
N GLU A 7 25.88 3.27 14.86
CA GLU A 7 26.46 3.85 16.07
C GLU A 7 27.59 4.86 15.77
N LYS A 8 28.18 4.80 14.56
CA LYS A 8 29.34 5.63 14.18
C LYS A 8 29.01 6.96 13.50
N GLU A 9 27.78 7.13 13.00
CA GLU A 9 27.34 8.37 12.37
C GLU A 9 26.02 8.80 12.98
N HIS A 10 26.08 9.87 13.77
CA HIS A 10 24.97 10.41 14.56
C HIS A 10 23.75 10.89 13.71
N GLU A 11 23.77 10.72 12.38
CA GLU A 11 22.76 11.27 11.47
C GLU A 11 22.31 10.33 10.33
N ASN A 12 22.95 9.17 10.11
CA ASN A 12 22.49 8.23 9.09
C ASN A 12 21.47 7.26 9.69
N ALA A 13 20.19 7.64 9.60
CA ALA A 13 19.05 6.79 9.91
C ALA A 13 18.23 6.55 8.64
N LYS A 14 17.86 5.31 8.36
CA LYS A 14 17.01 4.97 7.22
C LYS A 14 15.91 3.99 7.63
N ASP A 15 14.73 4.21 7.07
CA ASP A 15 13.56 3.37 7.28
C ASP A 15 13.38 2.42 6.11
N TYR A 16 13.11 1.15 6.44
CA TYR A 16 12.82 0.10 5.48
C TYR A 16 11.42 -0.46 5.71
N CYS A 17 10.76 -0.81 4.61
CA CYS A 17 9.45 -1.44 4.64
C CYS A 17 9.61 -2.90 5.09
N ILE A 18 8.72 -3.32 5.99
CA ILE A 18 8.63 -4.73 6.38
C ILE A 18 7.20 -5.18 6.38
N GLN A 19 7.00 -6.45 6.06
CA GLN A 19 5.72 -7.09 6.18
C GLN A 19 5.65 -7.86 7.50
N PHE A 20 4.71 -7.53 8.36
CA PHE A 20 4.56 -8.18 9.66
C PHE A 20 3.14 -8.69 9.82
N ASN A 21 2.94 -9.60 10.77
CA ASN A 21 1.63 -10.07 11.16
C ASN A 21 1.31 -9.57 12.57
N SER A 22 0.31 -8.69 12.69
CA SER A 22 -0.10 -8.11 13.98
C SER A 22 -0.70 -9.13 14.96
N TYR A 23 -1.16 -10.29 14.47
CA TYR A 23 -1.64 -11.39 15.32
C TYR A 23 -0.51 -12.15 16.01
N TRP A 24 0.75 -12.05 15.54
CA TRP A 24 1.89 -12.75 16.13
C TRP A 24 2.47 -11.98 17.31
N ALA A 25 2.70 -10.69 17.10
CA ALA A 25 3.12 -9.79 18.15
C ALA A 25 2.79 -8.36 17.78
N TYR A 26 2.52 -7.57 18.81
CA TYR A 26 2.22 -6.16 18.68
C TYR A 26 3.50 -5.36 18.38
N LEU A 27 3.47 -4.50 17.36
CA LEU A 27 4.48 -3.48 17.12
C LEU A 27 3.94 -2.12 17.55
N PRO A 28 4.73 -1.29 18.27
CA PRO A 28 4.33 0.05 18.61
C PRO A 28 4.18 0.92 17.36
N HIS A 29 3.23 1.83 17.38
CA HIS A 29 3.03 2.78 16.28
C HIS A 29 4.08 3.90 16.27
N ASP A 30 4.52 4.32 17.47
CA ASP A 30 5.50 5.39 17.63
C ASP A 30 6.92 4.83 17.73
N LEU A 31 7.85 5.43 16.99
CA LEU A 31 9.27 5.09 17.08
C LEU A 31 9.83 5.29 18.49
N ASN A 32 9.38 6.30 19.22
CA ASN A 32 9.87 6.61 20.58
C ASN A 32 9.51 5.52 21.61
N LYS A 33 8.51 4.68 21.30
CA LYS A 33 8.10 3.56 22.14
C LYS A 33 8.69 2.23 21.64
N ALA A 34 9.31 2.24 20.45
CA ALA A 34 9.95 1.06 19.89
C ALA A 34 11.26 0.77 20.63
N ALA A 35 11.48 -0.50 20.97
CA ALA A 35 12.73 -0.95 21.55
C ALA A 35 13.84 -0.86 20.50
N LEU A 36 14.87 -0.06 20.79
CA LEU A 36 16.07 0.02 19.97
C LEU A 36 17.05 -1.08 20.41
N LEU A 37 17.23 -2.09 19.58
CA LEU A 37 18.05 -3.27 19.88
C LEU A 37 19.13 -3.47 18.84
N GLU A 38 20.21 -4.17 19.20
CA GLU A 38 21.28 -4.49 18.26
C GLU A 38 20.82 -5.54 17.24
N LEU A 39 21.18 -5.34 15.98
CA LEU A 39 20.87 -6.23 14.87
C LEU A 39 22.02 -7.24 14.69
N GLN A 40 21.72 -8.50 14.95
CA GLN A 40 22.62 -9.61 14.65
C GLN A 40 22.33 -10.16 13.25
N ASP A 41 23.25 -9.91 12.33
CA ASP A 41 23.17 -10.41 10.96
C ASP A 41 23.61 -11.88 10.87
N LEU A 42 22.67 -12.75 10.52
CA LEU A 42 22.82 -14.18 10.26
C LEU A 42 22.24 -14.56 8.90
N THR A 43 22.29 -13.64 7.94
CA THR A 43 21.75 -13.87 6.58
C THR A 43 22.47 -14.95 5.79
N SER A 44 23.64 -15.41 6.25
CA SER A 44 24.32 -16.61 5.75
C SER A 44 23.62 -17.92 6.14
N SER A 45 22.75 -17.90 7.16
CA SER A 45 22.00 -19.06 7.64
C SER A 45 20.49 -18.86 7.46
N VAL A 46 19.79 -19.99 7.48
CA VAL A 46 18.34 -20.08 7.37
C VAL A 46 17.70 -20.24 8.76
N LEU A 47 18.47 -20.51 9.83
CA LEU A 47 17.93 -20.68 11.19
C LEU A 47 16.79 -21.72 11.25
N CYS A 48 17.03 -22.90 10.68
CA CYS A 48 16.08 -24.02 10.74
C CYS A 48 16.52 -25.10 11.74
N ALA A 49 17.80 -25.13 12.10
CA ALA A 49 18.35 -26.09 13.03
C ALA A 49 19.01 -25.40 14.24
N ALA A 50 19.04 -26.07 15.39
CA ALA A 50 19.72 -25.54 16.58
C ALA A 50 21.23 -25.28 16.35
N SER A 51 21.84 -25.94 15.37
CA SER A 51 23.22 -25.71 14.94
C SER A 51 23.44 -24.35 14.27
N ASP A 52 22.38 -23.73 13.74
CA ASP A 52 22.43 -22.42 13.10
C ASP A 52 22.45 -21.27 14.13
N VAL A 53 22.15 -21.58 15.39
CA VAL A 53 22.09 -20.59 16.46
C VAL A 53 23.52 -20.30 16.95
N PRO A 54 23.91 -19.02 17.09
CA PRO A 54 25.20 -18.68 17.66
C PRO A 54 25.31 -19.19 19.11
N PRO A 55 26.51 -19.59 19.58
CA PRO A 55 26.68 -20.20 20.90
C PRO A 55 26.32 -19.26 22.07
N GLN A 56 26.25 -17.95 21.84
CA GLN A 56 25.83 -16.95 22.83
C GLN A 56 24.32 -16.62 22.76
N GLY A 57 23.57 -17.25 21.85
CA GLY A 57 22.17 -16.95 21.58
C GLY A 57 21.95 -15.54 21.03
N PHE A 58 20.74 -15.02 21.23
CA PHE A 58 20.26 -13.73 20.72
C PHE A 58 19.91 -12.75 21.84
N THR A 59 20.67 -12.78 22.94
CA THR A 59 20.34 -12.09 24.18
C THR A 59 20.12 -10.59 23.97
N ASN A 60 18.85 -10.13 24.06
CA ASN A 60 18.44 -8.74 23.79
C ASN A 60 18.80 -8.19 22.40
N GLN A 61 18.86 -9.07 21.41
CA GLN A 61 19.17 -8.71 20.02
C GLN A 61 18.01 -9.06 19.09
N ILE A 62 18.00 -8.43 17.93
CA ILE A 62 17.12 -8.77 16.81
C ILE A 62 17.96 -9.55 15.80
N ALA A 63 17.53 -10.77 15.49
CA ALA A 63 18.21 -11.62 14.52
C ALA A 63 17.69 -11.34 13.11
N MET A 64 18.59 -11.26 12.12
CA MET A 64 18.25 -11.17 10.71
C MET A 64 18.71 -12.43 9.97
N VAL A 65 17.78 -13.16 9.37
CA VAL A 65 18.02 -14.49 8.77
C VAL A 65 17.43 -14.58 7.37
N LEU A 66 17.94 -15.50 6.55
CA LEU A 66 17.38 -15.72 5.22
C LEU A 66 16.10 -16.57 5.28
N ARG A 67 15.14 -16.30 4.39
CA ARG A 67 14.05 -17.23 4.07
C ARG A 67 14.64 -18.51 3.47
N GLY A 68 14.08 -19.64 3.83
CA GLY A 68 14.45 -20.93 3.25
C GLY A 68 13.37 -21.96 3.50
N ASN A 69 13.76 -23.23 3.68
CA ASN A 69 12.82 -24.34 3.51
C ASN A 69 12.02 -24.74 4.77
N CYS A 70 12.26 -24.09 5.92
CA CYS A 70 11.46 -24.28 7.12
C CYS A 70 10.36 -23.21 7.26
N THR A 71 9.38 -23.50 8.10
CA THR A 71 8.24 -22.62 8.31
C THR A 71 8.66 -21.34 9.06
N PHE A 72 7.88 -20.26 8.88
CA PHE A 72 8.07 -19.04 9.66
C PHE A 72 7.96 -19.31 11.17
N TYR A 73 7.02 -20.17 11.56
CA TYR A 73 6.81 -20.56 12.96
C TYR A 73 8.06 -21.18 13.60
N GLU A 74 8.68 -22.15 12.94
CA GLU A 74 9.86 -22.84 13.49
C GLU A 74 11.04 -21.90 13.73
N LYS A 75 11.30 -20.99 12.78
CA LYS A 75 12.36 -19.98 12.91
C LYS A 75 12.14 -19.07 14.11
N VAL A 76 10.90 -18.60 14.27
CA VAL A 76 10.50 -17.68 15.33
C VAL A 76 10.61 -18.35 16.68
N ARG A 77 10.10 -19.58 16.79
CA ARG A 77 10.21 -20.39 17.99
C ARG A 77 11.67 -20.61 18.36
N LEU A 78 12.52 -20.96 17.39
CA LEU A 78 13.95 -21.18 17.61
C LEU A 78 14.67 -19.89 18.04
N ALA A 79 14.34 -18.74 17.43
CA ALA A 79 14.90 -17.45 17.84
C ALA A 79 14.47 -17.06 19.26
N GLN A 80 13.18 -17.23 19.58
CA GLN A 80 12.58 -16.87 20.87
C GLN A 80 13.16 -17.69 22.02
N ILE A 81 13.27 -19.02 21.88
CA ILE A 81 13.86 -19.88 22.93
C ILE A 81 15.34 -19.58 23.18
N ASN A 82 16.03 -19.00 22.18
CA ASN A 82 17.42 -18.57 22.28
C ASN A 82 17.56 -17.09 22.66
N GLY A 83 16.49 -16.46 23.18
CA GLY A 83 16.54 -15.14 23.82
C GLY A 83 16.39 -13.95 22.88
N ALA A 84 16.02 -14.16 21.60
CA ALA A 84 15.80 -13.07 20.66
C ALA A 84 14.62 -12.20 21.10
N LYS A 85 14.70 -10.90 20.81
CA LYS A 85 13.60 -9.93 21.06
C LYS A 85 12.87 -9.51 19.79
N GLY A 86 13.29 -10.01 18.64
CA GLY A 86 12.63 -9.84 17.36
C GLY A 86 13.35 -10.64 16.29
N LEU A 87 12.64 -10.91 15.20
CA LEU A 87 13.17 -11.68 14.07
C LEU A 87 12.86 -10.96 12.74
N LEU A 88 13.90 -10.76 11.93
CA LEU A 88 13.80 -10.25 10.57
C LEU A 88 14.12 -11.36 9.58
N ILE A 89 13.18 -11.65 8.69
CA ILE A 89 13.30 -12.72 7.70
C ILE A 89 13.44 -12.10 6.32
N VAL A 90 14.58 -12.30 5.69
CA VAL A 90 14.90 -11.74 4.39
C VAL A 90 14.38 -12.66 3.29
N SER A 91 13.44 -12.18 2.48
CA SER A 91 12.89 -12.93 1.34
C SER A 91 13.46 -12.41 0.02
N ARG A 92 13.87 -13.33 -0.86
CA ARG A 92 14.23 -13.03 -2.26
C ARG A 92 13.04 -13.00 -3.21
N GLU A 93 11.93 -13.57 -2.77
CA GLU A 93 10.65 -13.59 -3.50
C GLU A 93 9.69 -12.56 -2.92
N SER A 94 8.46 -12.52 -3.42
CA SER A 94 7.40 -11.68 -2.89
C SER A 94 7.28 -11.76 -1.36
N LEU A 95 7.10 -10.60 -0.74
CA LEU A 95 6.83 -10.49 0.68
C LEU A 95 5.40 -11.00 0.92
N VAL A 96 5.29 -12.13 1.61
CA VAL A 96 4.01 -12.72 2.00
C VAL A 96 3.94 -12.64 3.52
N PRO A 97 2.90 -12.02 4.11
CA PRO A 97 2.80 -11.90 5.55
C PRO A 97 2.89 -13.29 6.20
N PRO A 98 3.68 -13.43 7.28
CA PRO A 98 3.90 -14.72 7.89
C PRO A 98 2.57 -15.22 8.48
N GLY A 99 2.09 -16.34 7.94
CA GLY A 99 0.86 -16.99 8.35
C GLY A 99 1.13 -18.19 9.26
N GLY A 100 0.18 -18.50 10.14
CA GLY A 100 0.23 -19.64 11.05
C GLY A 100 -1.17 -20.10 11.44
N ASN A 101 -1.24 -21.15 12.24
CA ASN A 101 -2.50 -21.63 12.82
C ASN A 101 -2.85 -20.90 14.12
N GLY A 102 -4.15 -20.86 14.46
CA GLY A 102 -4.70 -20.30 15.71
C GLY A 102 -3.82 -20.53 16.97
N SER A 103 -3.48 -21.78 17.23
CA SER A 103 -2.69 -22.19 18.40
C SER A 103 -1.23 -21.77 18.36
N GLN A 104 -0.68 -21.49 17.18
CA GLN A 104 0.72 -21.05 17.02
C GLN A 104 0.89 -19.56 17.35
N TYR A 105 -0.19 -18.77 17.25
CA TYR A 105 -0.18 -17.36 17.61
C TYR A 105 0.05 -17.15 19.12
N GLU A 106 -0.49 -18.04 19.97
CA GLU A 106 -0.38 -17.92 21.43
C GLU A 106 1.01 -18.25 21.99
N GLU A 107 1.84 -19.00 21.23
CA GLU A 107 3.20 -19.38 21.67
C GLU A 107 4.27 -18.32 21.29
N ILE A 108 3.95 -17.40 20.38
CA ILE A 108 4.87 -16.38 19.88
C ILE A 108 4.68 -15.07 20.67
N ASP A 109 5.77 -14.52 21.19
CA ASP A 109 5.80 -13.26 21.93
C ASP A 109 6.75 -12.21 21.29
N ILE A 110 7.47 -12.59 20.24
CA ILE A 110 8.43 -11.71 19.55
C ILE A 110 7.90 -11.19 18.21
N PRO A 111 8.15 -9.91 17.86
CA PRO A 111 7.80 -9.35 16.56
C PRO A 111 8.60 -9.97 15.43
N VAL A 112 7.89 -10.29 14.35
CA VAL A 112 8.44 -10.92 13.15
C VAL A 112 8.15 -10.04 11.94
N GLY A 113 9.20 -9.58 11.28
CA GLY A 113 9.12 -8.78 10.06
C GLY A 113 9.78 -9.49 8.89
N LEU A 114 9.15 -9.48 7.73
CA LEU A 114 9.77 -9.86 6.48
C LEU A 114 10.34 -8.63 5.79
N LEU A 115 11.58 -8.75 5.33
CA LEU A 115 12.34 -7.71 4.63
C LEU A 115 12.70 -8.19 3.22
N SER A 116 12.73 -7.30 2.24
CA SER A 116 13.20 -7.63 0.89
C SER A 116 14.70 -7.90 0.88
N TYR A 117 15.16 -8.78 -0.01
CA TYR A 117 16.59 -9.03 -0.20
C TYR A 117 17.35 -7.78 -0.68
N ASP A 118 16.73 -6.95 -1.52
CA ASP A 118 17.34 -5.70 -1.99
C ASP A 118 17.53 -4.70 -0.84
N ASP A 119 16.55 -4.60 0.07
CA ASP A 119 16.64 -3.75 1.26
C ASP A 119 17.76 -4.21 2.20
N MET A 120 17.92 -5.52 2.39
CA MET A 120 19.02 -6.09 3.16
C MET A 120 20.39 -5.78 2.54
N LEU A 121 20.50 -5.86 1.20
CA LEU A 121 21.73 -5.49 0.49
C LEU A 121 22.04 -4.00 0.64
N ASP A 122 21.01 -3.14 0.65
CA ASP A 122 21.16 -1.72 0.91
C ASP A 122 21.61 -1.47 2.35
N ILE A 123 21.00 -2.10 3.36
CA ILE A 123 21.40 -1.99 4.77
C ILE A 123 22.87 -2.38 4.96
N SER A 124 23.27 -3.52 4.40
CA SER A 124 24.64 -4.04 4.55
C SER A 124 25.71 -3.20 3.85
N LYS A 125 25.34 -2.44 2.80
CA LYS A 125 26.23 -1.52 2.09
C LYS A 125 26.27 -0.14 2.71
N SER A 126 25.11 0.37 3.13
CA SER A 126 24.95 1.73 3.66
C SER A 126 25.39 1.86 5.11
N PHE A 127 25.36 0.79 5.89
CA PHE A 127 25.67 0.85 7.31
C PHE A 127 26.80 -0.09 7.73
N VAL A 128 27.68 0.41 8.60
CA VAL A 128 28.80 -0.34 9.18
C VAL A 128 28.42 -0.84 10.57
N LYS A 129 28.70 -2.11 10.87
CA LYS A 129 28.40 -2.75 12.17
C LYS A 129 29.19 -2.09 13.33
N PRO A 130 28.64 -2.07 14.57
CA PRO A 130 27.35 -2.62 15.00
C PRO A 130 26.15 -1.75 14.59
N LEU A 131 25.02 -2.41 14.30
CA LEU A 131 23.79 -1.78 13.83
C LEU A 131 22.73 -1.87 14.93
N ARG A 132 21.97 -0.80 15.11
CA ARG A 132 20.78 -0.81 15.97
C ARG A 132 19.53 -0.65 15.13
N VAL A 133 18.49 -1.40 15.46
CA VAL A 133 17.22 -1.37 14.75
C VAL A 133 16.05 -1.21 15.70
N ALA A 134 15.02 -0.53 15.22
CA ALA A 134 13.74 -0.37 15.90
C ALA A 134 12.60 -0.77 14.96
N LEU A 135 11.75 -1.67 15.43
CA LEU A 135 10.55 -2.14 14.72
C LEU A 135 9.36 -1.30 15.16
N TYR A 136 8.67 -0.68 14.20
CA TYR A 136 7.46 0.08 14.46
C TYR A 136 6.49 -0.01 13.28
N ALA A 137 5.19 0.11 13.55
CA ALA A 137 4.13 0.02 12.55
C ALA A 137 3.39 1.36 12.49
N PRO A 138 3.80 2.32 11.63
CA PRO A 138 3.11 3.61 11.56
C PRO A 138 1.65 3.42 11.13
N HIS A 139 0.76 4.31 11.58
CA HIS A 139 -0.62 4.31 11.11
C HIS A 139 -0.67 4.59 9.62
N GLU A 140 -1.34 3.72 8.86
CA GLU A 140 -1.71 4.02 7.49
C GLU A 140 -2.75 5.15 7.51
N PRO A 141 -2.53 6.26 6.79
CA PRO A 141 -3.52 7.32 6.71
C PRO A 141 -4.77 6.77 6.02
N PHE A 142 -5.91 6.80 6.72
CA PHE A 142 -7.19 6.33 6.18
C PHE A 142 -7.70 7.13 4.96
N LEU A 143 -7.08 8.28 4.68
CA LEU A 143 -7.45 9.20 3.62
C LEU A 143 -6.20 9.86 3.03
N ASP A 144 -5.66 9.24 1.99
CA ASP A 144 -4.56 9.82 1.23
C ASP A 144 -5.00 11.11 0.53
N TYR A 145 -4.15 12.12 0.53
CA TYR A 145 -4.40 13.38 -0.16
C TYR A 145 -4.74 13.17 -1.64
N ASN A 146 -4.10 12.19 -2.28
CA ASN A 146 -4.38 11.80 -3.66
C ASN A 146 -5.85 11.38 -3.86
N MET A 147 -6.46 10.65 -2.92
CA MET A 147 -7.88 10.27 -2.95
C MET A 147 -8.81 11.48 -2.86
N VAL A 148 -8.46 12.46 -2.03
CA VAL A 148 -9.23 13.71 -1.89
C VAL A 148 -9.17 14.53 -3.17
N VAL A 149 -7.98 14.68 -3.76
CA VAL A 149 -7.77 15.44 -5.00
C VAL A 149 -8.56 14.83 -6.15
N ILE A 150 -8.49 13.51 -6.37
CA ILE A 150 -9.25 12.85 -7.44
C ILE A 150 -10.76 12.97 -7.22
N PHE A 151 -11.24 12.90 -5.97
CA PHE A 151 -12.66 13.06 -5.65
C PHE A 151 -13.16 14.48 -5.98
N VAL A 152 -12.42 15.51 -5.57
CA VAL A 152 -12.78 16.91 -5.85
C VAL A 152 -12.76 17.19 -7.35
N MET A 153 -11.74 16.69 -8.09
CA MET A 153 -11.68 16.83 -9.55
C MET A 153 -12.85 16.13 -10.25
N ALA A 154 -13.24 14.94 -9.80
CA ALA A 154 -14.37 14.20 -10.38
C ALA A 154 -15.70 14.95 -10.17
N VAL A 155 -16.00 15.37 -8.93
CA VAL A 155 -17.26 16.05 -8.59
C VAL A 155 -17.37 17.39 -9.32
N SER A 156 -16.28 18.16 -9.40
CA SER A 156 -16.26 19.45 -10.10
C SER A 156 -16.45 19.28 -11.61
N THR A 157 -15.81 18.29 -12.24
CA THR A 157 -15.98 18.00 -13.68
C THR A 157 -17.42 17.62 -14.00
N VAL A 158 -18.04 16.75 -13.18
CA VAL A 158 -19.45 16.35 -13.34
C VAL A 158 -20.38 17.54 -13.15
N ALA A 159 -20.15 18.38 -12.14
CA ALA A 159 -20.97 19.56 -11.89
C ALA A 159 -20.90 20.59 -13.03
N ILE A 160 -19.69 20.87 -13.55
CA ILE A 160 -19.50 21.79 -14.68
C ILE A 160 -20.11 21.22 -15.96
N GLY A 161 -19.87 19.93 -16.25
CA GLY A 161 -20.46 19.25 -17.41
C GLY A 161 -21.98 19.21 -17.37
N GLY A 162 -22.56 18.90 -16.20
CA GLY A 162 -24.00 18.92 -15.97
C GLY A 162 -24.60 20.33 -16.10
N TYR A 163 -23.92 21.35 -15.57
CA TYR A 163 -24.37 22.74 -15.69
C TYR A 163 -24.36 23.22 -17.16
N TRP A 164 -23.30 22.93 -17.90
CA TRP A 164 -23.19 23.29 -19.32
C TRP A 164 -24.21 22.56 -20.19
N ALA A 165 -24.47 21.28 -19.91
CA ALA A 165 -25.49 20.50 -20.60
C ALA A 165 -26.91 21.03 -20.31
N GLY A 166 -27.22 21.35 -19.05
CA GLY A 166 -28.53 21.90 -18.66
C GLY A 166 -28.77 23.34 -19.14
N SER A 167 -27.74 24.19 -19.16
CA SER A 167 -27.89 25.59 -19.56
C SER A 167 -28.09 25.79 -21.06
N LYS A 168 -27.61 24.86 -21.91
CA LYS A 168 -27.88 24.88 -23.36
C LYS A 168 -29.36 24.59 -23.68
N ASP A 169 -30.05 23.82 -22.87
CA ASP A 169 -31.47 23.50 -23.05
C ASP A 169 -32.37 24.70 -22.67
N ILE A 170 -32.04 25.42 -21.58
CA ILE A 170 -32.82 26.59 -21.13
C ILE A 170 -32.74 27.76 -22.14
N ASN A 171 -31.56 28.05 -22.69
CA ASN A 171 -31.39 29.11 -23.68
C ASN A 171 -32.10 28.78 -25.01
N LYS A 172 -32.17 27.50 -25.38
CA LYS A 172 -32.88 27.02 -26.57
C LYS A 172 -34.40 27.13 -26.41
N ARG A 173 -34.94 26.79 -25.22
CA ARG A 173 -36.36 26.99 -24.88
C ARG A 173 -36.75 28.48 -24.80
N TYR A 174 -35.86 29.35 -24.30
CA TYR A 174 -36.11 30.79 -24.25
C TYR A 174 -36.15 31.46 -25.62
N MET A 175 -35.30 31.00 -26.57
CA MET A 175 -35.31 31.48 -27.97
C MET A 175 -36.51 30.94 -28.76
N LYS A 176 -36.98 29.73 -28.47
CA LYS A 176 -38.15 29.14 -29.15
C LYS A 176 -39.46 29.87 -28.84
N ASN A 177 -39.65 30.32 -27.60
CA ASN A 177 -40.82 31.11 -27.20
C ASN A 177 -40.87 32.53 -27.82
N LYS A 178 -39.83 32.97 -28.53
CA LYS A 178 -39.77 34.30 -29.17
C LYS A 178 -40.01 34.24 -30.70
N HIS A 179 -40.23 33.06 -31.27
CA HIS A 179 -40.38 32.87 -32.72
C HIS A 179 -41.54 31.91 -33.04
N ASP A 180 -42.75 32.23 -32.57
CA ASP A 180 -43.95 31.52 -33.01
C ASP A 180 -44.40 32.03 -34.39
N GLY A 181 -44.11 31.24 -35.42
CA GLY A 181 -44.58 31.46 -36.78
C GLY A 181 -44.06 30.39 -37.75
N ALA A 182 -44.79 29.26 -37.83
CA ALA A 182 -44.75 28.21 -38.85
C ALA A 182 -43.84 26.96 -38.62
N GLU A 183 -44.56 25.86 -38.38
CA GLU A 183 -44.34 24.48 -38.85
C GLU A 183 -43.15 23.61 -38.38
N LYS A 184 -43.58 22.39 -37.99
CA LYS A 184 -42.88 21.10 -37.85
C LYS A 184 -42.13 20.83 -36.55
N GLN A 185 -42.78 19.97 -35.77
CA GLN A 185 -42.18 18.96 -34.90
C GLN A 185 -40.82 18.50 -35.45
N ASP A 186 -39.78 18.80 -34.70
CA ASP A 186 -38.60 17.97 -34.43
C ASP A 186 -37.76 18.72 -33.40
N ASP A 187 -38.33 18.92 -32.21
CA ASP A 187 -37.47 19.00 -31.04
C ASP A 187 -37.10 17.54 -30.75
N GLU A 188 -35.90 17.14 -31.17
CA GLU A 188 -35.14 16.14 -30.42
C GLU A 188 -34.86 16.73 -29.01
N THR A 189 -35.90 16.87 -28.20
CA THR A 189 -35.77 16.50 -26.80
C THR A 189 -35.41 15.05 -26.87
N VAL A 190 -34.12 14.74 -26.73
CA VAL A 190 -33.66 13.38 -26.52
C VAL A 190 -34.52 12.87 -25.37
N ASP A 191 -35.55 12.09 -25.70
CA ASP A 191 -36.34 11.38 -24.72
C ASP A 191 -35.29 10.65 -23.89
N VAL A 192 -35.21 10.98 -22.61
CA VAL A 192 -34.29 10.31 -21.70
C VAL A 192 -34.90 8.94 -21.48
N THR A 193 -34.73 8.08 -22.48
CA THR A 193 -35.32 6.76 -22.52
C THR A 193 -34.71 5.99 -21.36
N PRO A 194 -35.49 5.24 -20.56
CA PRO A 194 -34.95 4.38 -19.51
C PRO A 194 -33.82 3.45 -20.00
N ILE A 195 -33.80 3.16 -21.31
CA ILE A 195 -32.72 2.47 -22.01
C ILE A 195 -31.39 3.25 -21.99
N MET A 196 -31.40 4.56 -22.27
CA MET A 196 -30.19 5.42 -22.19
C MET A 196 -29.65 5.49 -20.76
N ILE A 197 -30.54 5.60 -19.76
CA ILE A 197 -30.16 5.57 -18.34
C ILE A 197 -29.53 4.21 -17.99
N CYS A 198 -30.12 3.11 -18.44
CA CYS A 198 -29.61 1.76 -18.19
C CYS A 198 -28.22 1.56 -18.83
N ILE A 199 -28.01 2.01 -20.06
CA ILE A 199 -26.71 1.97 -20.75
C ILE A 199 -25.67 2.81 -19.99
N PHE A 200 -26.04 4.01 -19.53
CA PHE A 200 -25.16 4.87 -18.76
C PHE A 200 -24.75 4.23 -17.43
N VAL A 201 -25.70 3.64 -16.70
CA VAL A 201 -25.42 2.94 -15.44
C VAL A 201 -24.50 1.75 -15.66
N VAL A 202 -24.72 0.94 -16.69
CA VAL A 202 -23.85 -0.20 -17.03
C VAL A 202 -22.44 0.27 -17.40
N MET A 203 -22.32 1.34 -18.20
CA MET A 203 -21.03 1.94 -18.54
C MET A 203 -20.29 2.47 -17.31
N CYS A 204 -20.98 3.18 -16.41
CA CYS A 204 -20.42 3.67 -15.15
C CYS A 204 -19.97 2.52 -14.24
N CYS A 205 -20.80 1.49 -14.06
CA CYS A 205 -20.45 0.32 -13.27
C CYS A 205 -19.25 -0.44 -13.85
N SER A 206 -19.19 -0.61 -15.18
CA SER A 206 -18.06 -1.23 -15.87
C SER A 206 -16.77 -0.43 -15.66
N MET A 207 -16.83 0.90 -15.80
CA MET A 207 -15.70 1.79 -15.56
C MET A 207 -15.18 1.69 -14.12
N LEU A 208 -16.08 1.66 -13.13
CA LEU A 208 -15.69 1.49 -11.72
C LEU A 208 -15.04 0.13 -11.43
N VAL A 209 -15.58 -0.96 -12.01
CA VAL A 209 -14.99 -2.31 -11.86
C VAL A 209 -13.61 -2.40 -12.52
N LEU A 210 -13.44 -1.79 -13.69
CA LEU A 210 -12.17 -1.68 -14.39
C LEU A 210 -11.15 -0.88 -13.57
N LEU A 211 -11.54 0.26 -12.98
CA LEU A 211 -10.69 1.02 -12.07
C LEU A 211 -10.30 0.21 -10.84
N TYR A 212 -11.21 -0.58 -10.27
CA TYR A 212 -10.92 -1.41 -9.10
C TYR A 212 -9.84 -2.47 -9.39
N TYR A 213 -9.91 -3.15 -10.55
CA TYR A 213 -8.96 -4.20 -10.91
C TYR A 213 -7.66 -3.69 -11.57
N PHE A 214 -7.73 -2.60 -12.34
CA PHE A 214 -6.62 -2.11 -13.18
C PHE A 214 -6.22 -0.66 -12.87
N TYR A 215 -6.49 -0.18 -11.65
CA TYR A 215 -6.25 1.19 -11.17
C TYR A 215 -4.91 1.78 -11.67
N ASN A 216 -3.82 1.05 -11.47
CA ASN A 216 -2.49 1.52 -11.80
C ASN A 216 -2.25 1.79 -13.29
N GLN A 217 -2.88 1.05 -14.21
CA GLN A 217 -2.68 1.25 -15.66
C GLN A 217 -3.73 2.20 -16.24
N LEU A 218 -4.98 2.09 -15.80
CA LEU A 218 -6.08 2.89 -16.34
C LEU A 218 -5.99 4.37 -15.97
N VAL A 219 -5.44 4.72 -14.81
CA VAL A 219 -5.23 6.13 -14.43
C VAL A 219 -4.32 6.84 -15.45
N TYR A 220 -3.23 6.22 -15.89
CA TYR A 220 -2.34 6.82 -16.89
C TYR A 220 -2.99 6.89 -18.29
N VAL A 221 -3.77 5.89 -18.67
CA VAL A 221 -4.51 5.89 -19.95
C VAL A 221 -5.56 7.00 -19.97
N ILE A 222 -6.30 7.20 -18.88
CA ILE A 222 -7.29 8.27 -18.75
C ILE A 222 -6.61 9.64 -18.85
N ILE A 223 -5.50 9.86 -18.12
CA ILE A 223 -4.71 11.09 -18.22
C ILE A 223 -4.26 11.33 -19.67
N GLY A 224 -3.75 10.30 -20.35
CA GLY A 224 -3.34 10.37 -21.75
C GLY A 224 -4.49 10.76 -22.68
N ILE A 225 -5.66 10.13 -22.54
CA ILE A 225 -6.85 10.44 -23.35
C ILE A 225 -7.35 11.86 -23.09
N PHE A 226 -7.36 12.32 -21.83
CA PHE A 226 -7.75 13.69 -21.49
C PHE A 226 -6.79 14.72 -22.08
N CYS A 227 -5.47 14.47 -22.05
CA CYS A 227 -4.48 15.32 -22.70
C CYS A 227 -4.67 15.35 -24.22
N LEU A 228 -4.91 14.21 -24.85
CA LEU A 228 -5.16 14.12 -26.29
C LEU A 228 -6.47 14.81 -26.69
N ALA A 229 -7.55 14.59 -25.95
CA ALA A 229 -8.84 15.25 -26.18
C ALA A 229 -8.74 16.77 -26.02
N SER A 230 -7.96 17.25 -25.03
CA SER A 230 -7.71 18.69 -24.84
C SER A 230 -6.86 19.31 -25.95
N SER A 231 -6.03 18.52 -26.64
CA SER A 231 -5.22 18.99 -27.78
C SER A 231 -5.96 19.00 -29.12
N ILE A 232 -7.08 18.28 -29.22
CA ILE A 232 -7.91 18.14 -30.42
C ILE A 232 -9.07 19.18 -30.44
N GLY A 233 -9.13 20.07 -29.45
CA GLY A 233 -10.12 21.14 -29.33
C GLY A 233 -9.63 22.50 -29.82
#